data_AF-A0A6B2HBL5-F1
#
_entry.id   AF-A0A6B2HBL5-F1
#
_cell.length_a   1.000
_cell.length_b   1.000
_cell.length_c   1.000
_cell.angle_alpha   90.00
_cell.angle_beta   90.00
_cell.angle_gamma   90.00
#
_symmetry.space_group_name_H-M   'P 1'
#
loop_
_entity.id
_entity.type
_entity.pdbx_description
1 polymer ?
#
loop_
_entity_poly.entity_id
_entity_poly.type
_entity_poly.pdbx_seq_one_letter_code
_entity_poly.pdbx_strand_id
1 'polypeptide(L)' 'MPTTTFNREMITTTCGRQLDLSTTERVIERSNSLFSYNIHKLKTGEYVIAEKFYANPFNNRYILLNDDQIELLKQL' A
#
# COMPACT_ATOMS: atom_id res chain seq x y z
N MET A 1 -16.63 0.15 28.05
CA MET A 1 -16.21 -0.71 26.91
C MET A 1 -14.98 -0.06 26.30
N PRO A 2 -13.83 -0.75 26.15
CA PRO A 2 -12.70 -0.13 25.47
C PRO A 2 -13.07 -0.01 23.99
N THR A 3 -13.17 1.23 23.51
CA THR A 3 -13.22 1.53 22.08
C THR A 3 -11.90 1.08 21.47
N THR A 4 -11.88 -0.09 20.84
CA THR A 4 -10.82 -0.47 19.91
C THR A 4 -10.87 0.52 18.76
N THR A 5 -10.02 1.54 18.81
CA THR A 5 -9.77 2.44 17.69
C THR A 5 -9.20 1.59 16.56
N PHE A 6 -10.06 1.11 15.66
CA PHE A 6 -9.61 0.56 14.39
C PHE A 6 -8.94 1.72 13.65
N ASN A 7 -7.60 1.76 13.70
CA ASN A 7 -6.81 2.66 12.86
C ASN A 7 -7.02 2.24 11.41
N ARG A 8 -8.08 2.77 10.79
CA ARG A 8 -8.31 2.62 9.36
C ARG A 8 -7.19 3.36 8.66
N GLU A 9 -6.29 2.62 8.03
CA GLU A 9 -5.27 3.19 7.15
C GLU A 9 -5.93 3.56 5.82
N MET A 10 -6.73 4.63 5.84
CA MET A 10 -7.33 5.21 4.64
C MET A 10 -6.26 5.94 3.85
N ILE A 11 -6.05 5.51 2.62
CA ILE A 11 -5.10 6.12 1.69
C ILE A 11 -5.83 6.55 0.42
N THR A 12 -5.27 7.53 -0.26
CA THR A 12 -5.73 7.95 -1.59
C THR A 12 -4.66 7.56 -2.59
N THR A 13 -5.04 6.77 -3.58
CA THR A 13 -4.14 6.37 -4.66
C THR A 13 -3.81 7.55 -5.55
N THR A 14 -2.74 7.44 -6.32
CA THR A 14 -2.33 8.46 -7.30
C THR A 14 -3.41 8.75 -8.35
N CYS A 15 -4.33 7.82 -8.62
CA CYS A 15 -5.49 8.02 -9.49
C CYS A 15 -6.74 8.56 -8.76
N GLY A 16 -6.64 8.91 -7.47
CA GLY A 16 -7.71 9.53 -6.69
C GLY A 16 -8.66 8.54 -5.99
N ARG A 17 -8.42 7.23 -6.06
CA ARG A 17 -9.26 6.22 -5.40
C ARG A 17 -8.89 6.11 -3.92
N GLN A 18 -9.90 6.17 -3.04
CA GLN A 18 -9.70 5.92 -1.61
C GLN A 18 -9.76 4.43 -1.32
N LEU A 19 -8.80 3.95 -0.53
CA LEU A 19 -8.68 2.54 -0.14
C LEU A 19 -8.34 2.42 1.34
N ASP A 20 -8.84 1.36 1.97
CA ASP A 20 -8.52 1.03 3.35
C ASP A 20 -7.48 -0.09 3.40
N LEU A 21 -6.21 0.26 3.64
CA LEU A 21 -5.11 -0.70 3.73
C LEU A 21 -5.23 -1.64 4.94
N SER A 22 -5.98 -1.28 5.99
CA SER A 22 -6.13 -2.14 7.18
C SER A 22 -6.83 -3.47 6.89
N THR A 23 -7.55 -3.53 5.76
CA THR A 23 -8.30 -4.71 5.33
C THR A 23 -7.60 -5.53 4.25
N THR A 24 -6.38 -5.14 3.89
CA THR A 24 -5.60 -5.71 2.78
C THR A 24 -4.54 -6.67 3.26
N GLU A 25 -4.15 -7.60 2.40
CA GLU A 25 -3.06 -8.54 2.68
C GLU A 25 -1.74 -7.96 2.19
N ARG A 26 -0.73 -7.86 3.06
CA ARG A 26 0.60 -7.41 2.66
C ARG A 26 1.39 -8.58 2.08
N VAL A 27 1.68 -8.51 0.79
CA VAL A 27 2.31 -9.60 0.01
C VAL A 27 3.82 -9.44 -0.05
N ILE A 28 4.30 -8.21 -0.20
CA ILE A 28 5.73 -7.90 -0.27
C ILE A 28 6.02 -6.76 0.69
N GLU A 29 7.12 -6.91 1.44
CA GLU A 29 7.68 -5.87 2.29
C GLU A 29 9.16 -5.72 1.95
N ARG A 30 9.53 -4.52 1.52
CA ARG A 30 10.90 -4.10 1.33
C ARG A 30 11.09 -2.76 2.03
N SER A 31 12.21 -2.58 2.71
CA SER A 31 12.52 -1.34 3.39
C SER A 31 14.00 -1.05 3.32
N ASN A 32 14.36 0.21 3.22
CA ASN A 32 15.73 0.70 3.39
C ASN A 32 15.74 1.88 4.36
N SER A 33 16.88 2.56 4.49
CA SER A 33 17.03 3.69 5.43
C SER A 33 16.20 4.92 5.08
N LEU A 34 15.68 5.05 3.85
CA LEU A 34 15.00 6.24 3.34
C LEU A 34 13.48 6.05 3.20
N PHE A 35 13.06 4.85 2.80
CA PHE A 35 11.65 4.53 2.59
C PHE A 35 11.35 3.04 2.76
N SER A 36 10.06 2.74 2.92
CA SER A 36 9.51 1.40 2.78
C SER A 36 8.66 1.31 1.52
N TYR A 37 8.69 0.15 0.91
CA TYR A 37 7.92 -0.24 -0.26
C TYR A 37 7.16 -1.51 0.11
N ASN A 38 5.84 -1.38 0.26
CA ASN A 38 4.96 -2.50 0.60
C ASN A 38 3.98 -2.74 -0.55
N ILE A 39 3.74 -4.00 -0.91
CA ILE A 39 2.68 -4.36 -1.84
C ILE A 39 1.53 -4.98 -1.06
N HIS A 40 0.34 -4.43 -1.26
CA HIS A 40 -0.91 -4.87 -0.66
C HIS A 40 -1.81 -5.47 -1.73
N LYS A 41 -2.35 -6.67 -1.48
CA LYS A 41 -3.41 -7.26 -2.29
C LYS A 41 -4.76 -6.83 -1.71
N LEU A 42 -5.56 -6.17 -2.54
CA LEU A 42 -6.91 -5.75 -2.21
C LEU A 42 -7.86 -6.96 -2.26
N LYS A 43 -8.98 -6.87 -1.55
CA LYS A 43 -10.04 -7.89 -1.60
C LYS A 43 -10.67 -8.06 -2.98
N THR A 44 -10.56 -7.04 -3.83
CA THR A 44 -10.98 -7.07 -5.23
C THR A 44 -10.05 -7.90 -6.11
N GLY A 45 -8.89 -8.31 -5.62
CA GLY A 45 -7.84 -8.99 -6.38
C GLY A 45 -6.79 -8.05 -6.97
N GLU A 46 -7.06 -6.74 -7.00
CA GLU A 46 -6.12 -5.69 -7.41
C GLU A 46 -4.96 -5.55 -6.42
N TYR A 47 -3.85 -4.95 -6.84
CA TYR A 47 -2.71 -4.73 -5.97
C TYR A 47 -2.38 -3.25 -5.87
N VAL A 48 -1.85 -2.84 -4.72
CA VAL A 48 -1.43 -1.48 -4.43
C VAL A 48 -0.04 -1.48 -3.87
N ILE A 49 0.83 -0.66 -4.45
CA ILE A 49 2.11 -0.30 -3.84
C ILE A 49 1.87 0.83 -2.86
N ALA A 50 2.32 0.67 -1.63
CA ALA A 50 2.46 1.71 -0.63
C ALA A 50 3.95 2.04 -0.44
N GLU A 51 4.39 3.15 -1.04
CA GLU A 51 5.70 3.74 -0.77
C GLU A 51 5.56 4.73 0.39
N LYS A 52 6.12 4.38 1.55
CA LYS A 52 6.11 5.25 2.74
C LYS A 52 7.52 5.81 2.96
N PHE A 53 7.67 7.13 2.84
CA PHE A 53 8.93 7.85 3.05
C PHE A 53 9.07 8.27 4.51
N TYR A 54 10.16 7.87 5.16
CA TYR A 54 10.34 8.14 6.60
C TYR A 54 10.62 9.60 6.91
N ALA A 55 11.29 10.31 6.00
CA ALA A 55 11.60 11.72 6.17
C ALA A 55 10.37 12.64 6.06
N ASN A 56 9.39 12.27 5.23
CA ASN A 56 8.20 13.07 5.01
C ASN A 56 7.00 12.22 4.55
N PRO A 57 5.93 12.10 5.36
CA PRO A 57 4.75 11.33 5.00
C PRO A 57 3.94 11.93 3.85
N PHE A 58 4.08 13.23 3.54
CA PHE A 58 3.41 13.86 2.39
C PHE A 58 3.92 13.34 1.05
N ASN A 59 5.11 12.74 1.04
CA ASN A 59 5.68 12.13 -0.17
C ASN A 59 5.22 10.68 -0.35
N ASN A 60 4.41 10.14 0.56
CA ASN A 60 3.92 8.77 0.44
C ASN A 60 3.12 8.61 -0.85
N ARG A 61 3.40 7.54 -1.59
CA ARG A 61 2.71 7.25 -2.85
C ARG A 61 1.99 5.92 -2.73
N TYR A 62 0.75 5.93 -3.21
CA TYR A 62 -0.09 4.75 -3.27
C TYR A 62 -0.48 4.50 -4.71
N ILE A 63 0.07 3.46 -5.32
CA ILE A 63 -0.04 3.22 -6.76
C ILE A 63 -0.85 1.94 -6.97
N LEU A 64 -1.97 2.04 -7.69
CA LEU A 64 -2.72 0.86 -8.14
C LEU A 64 -1.97 0.19 -9.27
N LEU A 65 -1.79 -1.12 -9.14
CA LEU A 65 -1.16 -1.97 -10.13
C LEU A 65 -2.22 -2.75 -10.90
N ASN A 66 -1.97 -2.91 -12.19
CA ASN A 66 -2.68 -3.87 -13.03
C ASN A 66 -1.92 -5.21 -13.10
N ASP A 67 -2.59 -6.23 -13.62
CA ASP A 67 -2.10 -7.62 -13.61
C ASP A 67 -0.71 -7.76 -14.26
N ASP A 68 -0.46 -7.08 -15.37
CA ASP A 68 0.83 -7.09 -16.07
C ASP A 68 1.98 -6.54 -15.21
N GLN A 69 1.73 -5.47 -14.45
CA GLN A 69 2.75 -4.86 -13.58
C GLN A 69 3.11 -5.75 -12.39
N ILE A 70 2.16 -6.53 -11.88
CA ILE A 70 2.41 -7.48 -10.79
C ILE A 70 3.25 -8.65 -11.27
N GLU A 71 2.94 -9.19 -12.45
CA GLU A 71 3.72 -10.28 -13.04
C GLU A 71 5.19 -9.86 -13.27
N LEU A 72 5.41 -8.63 -13.72
CA LEU A 72 6.77 -8.06 -13.83
C LEU A 72 7.46 -7.94 -12.46
N LEU A 73 6.74 -7.47 -11.43
CA LEU A 73 7.29 -7.33 -10.08
C LEU A 73 7.64 -8.65 -9.41
N LYS A 74 6.97 -9.76 -9.75
CA LYS A 74 7.32 -11.11 -9.26
C LYS A 74 8.64 -11.64 -9.83
N GLN A 75 9.12 -11.08 -10.94
CA GLN A 75 10.36 -11.50 -11.60
C GLN A 75 11.61 -10.78 -11.08
N LEU A 76 11.43 -9.77 -10.22
CA LEU A 76 12.50 -8.99 -9.56
C LEU A 76 12.82 -9.54 -8.17
#